data_AF-A0A377N8N4-F1
#
_entry.id   AF-A0A377N8N4-F1
#
_cell.length_a   1.000
_cell.length_b   1.000
_cell.length_c   1.000
_cell.angle_alpha   90.00
_cell.angle_beta   90.00
_cell.angle_gamma   90.00
#
_symmetry.space_group_name_H-M   'P 1'
#
loop_
_entity.id
_entity.type
_entity.pdbx_description
1 polymer ?
#
loop_
_entity_poly.entity_id
_entity_poly.type
_entity_poly.pdbx_seq_one_letter_code
_entity_poly.pdbx_strand_id
1 'polypeptide(L)'
;MDVSSPTVNAWTDADFPDWAGWALIDDDATPDGQCNSATVKKAREKQDVDFTRFICKFPLEWDFASFDTRFSWLKAPNDSQPEPMSEKSYSELKEHAKALSFFDKLPVGTQNELAGQVWHCDPRGLMIQLQKAERRLIFSTKNMMNDFTADDMRYGDLSKEQILAQGKLNRVNIFGEEFKINLFNFNKTVDEHFASMDSMAFWTASGEFAPLIQIMLEKFRKNEGGVLRHELLNKAFLEHKTTKECVNTIKKIMQQIFYGNECNVFKGNDFIKITLDIAEQVTLPKFTDFDWFNGLGITIHDTYSTKIYLDDFEIMETETVSSRRKKFKARLTFQIQDHFGLDIADLNGKIFELSPWFCSWFILQRYRSYGFKPFINESKFSFWIEG
;
A
#
# COMPACT_ATOMS: atom_id res chain seq x y z
N MET A 1 -2.49 1.31 -11.62
CA MET A 1 -1.41 0.74 -12.45
C MET A 1 -2.00 0.47 -13.82
N ASP A 2 -1.30 0.81 -14.91
CA ASP A 2 -1.76 0.44 -16.26
C ASP A 2 -1.44 -1.05 -16.49
N VAL A 3 -2.45 -1.90 -16.29
CA VAL A 3 -2.39 -3.34 -16.50
C VAL A 3 -2.16 -3.73 -17.96
N SER A 4 -2.21 -2.78 -18.91
CA SER A 4 -1.87 -3.00 -20.31
C SER A 4 -0.43 -2.65 -20.68
N SER A 5 0.40 -2.25 -19.70
CA SER A 5 1.80 -1.90 -19.95
C SER A 5 2.64 -3.11 -20.38
N PRO A 6 3.41 -3.02 -21.49
CA PRO A 6 4.30 -4.09 -21.96
C PRO A 6 5.47 -4.41 -21.02
N THR A 7 5.60 -3.71 -19.90
CA THR A 7 6.58 -3.99 -18.85
C THR A 7 6.07 -4.97 -17.78
N VAL A 8 4.77 -5.31 -17.78
CA VAL A 8 4.18 -6.30 -16.88
C VAL A 8 4.32 -7.68 -17.54
N ASN A 9 5.44 -8.35 -17.26
CA ASN A 9 5.83 -9.61 -17.92
C ASN A 9 5.53 -10.88 -17.10
N ALA A 10 4.80 -10.79 -15.99
CA ALA A 10 4.45 -11.95 -15.18
C ALA A 10 3.12 -11.73 -14.45
N TRP A 11 2.10 -12.47 -14.87
CA TRP A 11 0.98 -12.82 -14.00
C TRP A 11 1.55 -13.74 -12.93
N THR A 12 1.52 -13.31 -11.68
CA THR A 12 2.03 -14.13 -10.58
C THR A 12 0.88 -14.97 -10.03
N ASP A 13 1.17 -16.08 -9.34
CA ASP A 13 0.18 -16.85 -8.57
C ASP A 13 -0.62 -15.99 -7.56
N ALA A 14 -0.18 -14.74 -7.31
CA ALA A 14 -0.90 -13.76 -6.52
C ALA A 14 -2.13 -13.16 -7.25
N ASP A 15 -2.16 -13.17 -8.59
CA ASP A 15 -3.24 -12.61 -9.38
C ASP A 15 -4.42 -13.58 -9.49
N PHE A 16 -4.15 -14.89 -9.63
CA PHE A 16 -5.19 -15.95 -9.71
C PHE A 16 -4.88 -17.13 -8.79
N PRO A 17 -4.94 -16.94 -7.46
CA PRO A 17 -4.54 -17.99 -6.53
C PRO A 17 -5.53 -19.15 -6.48
N ASP A 18 -5.02 -20.38 -6.63
CA ASP A 18 -5.79 -21.63 -6.49
C ASP A 18 -6.52 -21.72 -5.14
N TRP A 19 -5.91 -21.22 -4.06
CA TRP A 19 -6.52 -21.20 -2.72
C TRP A 19 -7.73 -20.27 -2.63
N ALA A 20 -7.90 -19.32 -3.56
CA ALA A 20 -9.09 -18.49 -3.69
C ALA A 20 -10.11 -19.09 -4.67
N GLY A 21 -9.89 -20.32 -5.15
CA GLY A 21 -10.78 -21.05 -6.05
C GLY A 21 -10.58 -20.72 -7.54
N TRP A 22 -9.53 -19.99 -7.91
CA TRP A 22 -9.16 -19.81 -9.31
C TRP A 22 -8.62 -21.12 -9.90
N ALA A 23 -9.01 -21.44 -11.13
CA ALA A 23 -8.57 -22.66 -11.80
C ALA A 23 -8.26 -22.37 -13.26
N LEU A 24 -7.01 -22.62 -13.66
CA LEU A 24 -6.59 -22.58 -15.05
C LEU A 24 -6.87 -23.93 -15.71
N ILE A 25 -7.73 -23.92 -16.73
CA ILE A 25 -8.20 -25.12 -17.42
C ILE A 25 -7.66 -25.16 -18.85
N ASP A 26 -6.69 -26.05 -19.07
CA ASP A 26 -6.05 -26.30 -20.38
C ASP A 26 -6.09 -27.80 -20.75
N ASP A 27 -7.13 -28.51 -20.32
CA ASP A 27 -7.33 -29.94 -20.60
C ASP A 27 -8.33 -30.21 -21.73
N ASP A 28 -8.80 -29.16 -22.42
CA ASP A 28 -9.60 -29.26 -23.64
C ASP A 28 -8.74 -29.04 -24.89
N ALA A 29 -8.38 -30.14 -25.55
CA ALA A 29 -7.64 -30.11 -26.81
C ALA A 29 -8.54 -30.04 -28.05
N THR A 30 -9.87 -30.03 -27.88
CA THR A 30 -10.80 -30.08 -29.01
C THR A 30 -11.01 -28.70 -29.61
N PRO A 31 -10.95 -28.55 -30.95
CA PRO A 31 -11.12 -27.26 -31.61
C PRO A 31 -12.60 -26.92 -31.87
N ASP A 32 -13.54 -27.63 -31.23
CA ASP A 32 -14.97 -27.57 -31.51
C ASP A 32 -15.71 -26.47 -30.70
N GLY A 33 -14.99 -25.74 -29.85
CA GLY A 33 -15.55 -24.63 -29.07
C GLY A 33 -16.61 -25.05 -28.02
N GLN A 34 -16.71 -26.34 -27.66
CA GLN A 34 -17.75 -26.84 -26.74
C GLN A 34 -17.33 -26.87 -25.26
N CYS A 35 -16.08 -26.52 -24.92
CA CYS A 35 -15.54 -26.70 -23.57
C CYS A 35 -15.66 -28.16 -23.09
N ASN A 36 -14.98 -29.05 -23.80
CA ASN A 36 -14.95 -30.48 -23.53
C ASN A 36 -14.05 -30.91 -22.36
N SER A 37 -13.48 -29.93 -21.64
CA SER A 37 -12.65 -30.12 -20.44
C SER A 37 -13.22 -31.18 -19.49
N ALA A 38 -12.39 -32.18 -19.16
CA ALA A 38 -12.74 -33.20 -18.18
C ALA A 38 -12.90 -32.58 -16.79
N THR A 39 -12.08 -31.58 -16.48
CA THR A 39 -12.12 -30.83 -15.22
C THR A 39 -13.44 -30.06 -15.07
N VAL A 40 -13.87 -29.32 -16.10
CA VAL A 40 -15.15 -28.60 -16.09
C VAL A 40 -16.33 -29.56 -16.04
N LYS A 41 -16.31 -30.66 -16.82
CA LYS A 41 -17.38 -31.68 -16.81
C LYS A 41 -17.56 -32.29 -15.41
N LYS A 42 -16.46 -32.71 -14.76
CA LYS A 42 -16.48 -33.23 -13.39
C LYS A 42 -16.96 -32.19 -12.37
N ALA A 43 -16.65 -30.91 -12.60
CA ALA A 43 -17.11 -29.83 -11.74
C ALA A 43 -18.62 -29.59 -11.90
N ARG A 44 -19.19 -29.70 -13.12
CA ARG A 44 -20.64 -29.57 -13.38
C ARG A 44 -21.50 -30.65 -12.72
N GLU A 45 -20.94 -31.82 -12.43
CA GLU A 45 -21.64 -32.89 -11.69
C GLU A 45 -21.93 -32.48 -10.22
N LYS A 46 -21.18 -31.52 -9.69
CA LYS A 46 -21.41 -30.95 -8.36
C LYS A 46 -22.38 -29.77 -8.49
N GLN A 47 -23.56 -29.86 -7.89
CA GLN A 47 -24.65 -28.87 -8.03
C GLN A 47 -24.32 -27.44 -7.54
N ASP A 48 -23.21 -27.23 -6.82
CA ASP A 48 -22.89 -25.96 -6.14
C ASP A 48 -21.51 -25.40 -6.54
N VAL A 49 -21.05 -25.64 -7.77
CA VAL A 49 -19.76 -25.12 -8.24
C VAL A 49 -19.92 -23.74 -8.88
N ASP A 50 -19.16 -22.78 -8.35
CA ASP A 50 -18.97 -21.45 -8.92
C ASP A 50 -17.96 -21.48 -10.07
N PHE A 51 -18.43 -21.28 -11.30
CA PHE A 51 -17.60 -21.24 -12.50
C PHE A 51 -16.96 -19.87 -12.77
N THR A 52 -17.27 -18.82 -11.99
CA THR A 52 -16.77 -17.46 -12.24
C THR A 52 -15.25 -17.32 -12.09
N ARG A 53 -14.59 -18.33 -11.51
CA ARG A 53 -13.14 -18.37 -11.28
C ARG A 53 -12.40 -19.38 -12.16
N PHE A 54 -13.11 -19.97 -13.13
CA PHE A 54 -12.50 -20.82 -14.13
C PHE A 54 -11.98 -19.97 -15.28
N ILE A 55 -10.72 -20.18 -15.64
CA ILE A 55 -10.08 -19.57 -16.80
C ILE A 55 -9.83 -20.70 -17.80
N CYS A 56 -10.63 -20.74 -18.85
CA CYS A 56 -10.63 -21.83 -19.81
C CYS A 56 -10.10 -21.37 -21.17
N LYS A 57 -9.49 -22.27 -21.92
CA LYS A 57 -8.88 -21.95 -23.21
C LYS A 57 -9.71 -22.49 -24.36
N PHE A 58 -10.13 -21.63 -25.30
CA PHE A 58 -10.94 -22.03 -26.47
C PHE A 58 -10.47 -21.37 -27.76
N PRO A 59 -10.76 -21.96 -28.93
CA PRO A 59 -10.52 -21.32 -30.21
C PRO A 59 -11.19 -19.94 -30.30
N LEU A 60 -10.48 -18.95 -30.86
CA LEU A 60 -10.97 -17.59 -31.00
C LEU A 60 -12.27 -17.51 -31.81
N GLU A 61 -13.33 -16.98 -31.20
CA GLU A 61 -14.66 -16.99 -31.80
C GLU A 61 -14.80 -16.12 -33.05
N TRP A 62 -13.94 -15.10 -33.16
CA TRP A 62 -13.97 -14.07 -34.19
C TRP A 62 -13.13 -14.41 -35.43
N ASP A 63 -12.44 -15.55 -35.42
CA ASP A 63 -11.79 -16.11 -36.60
C ASP A 63 -12.79 -16.94 -37.41
N PHE A 64 -13.18 -16.41 -38.57
CA PHE A 64 -14.12 -17.08 -39.48
C PHE A 64 -13.51 -18.34 -40.10
N ALA A 65 -12.19 -18.42 -40.27
CA ALA A 65 -11.54 -19.58 -40.90
C ALA A 65 -11.77 -20.86 -40.08
N SER A 66 -11.91 -20.73 -38.75
CA SER A 66 -12.18 -21.84 -37.84
C SER A 66 -13.67 -22.22 -37.72
N PHE A 67 -14.59 -21.50 -38.38
CA PHE A 67 -16.03 -21.66 -38.17
C PHE A 67 -16.51 -23.11 -38.32
N ASP A 68 -16.20 -23.77 -39.43
CA ASP A 68 -16.68 -25.15 -39.65
C ASP A 68 -16.05 -26.14 -38.65
N THR A 69 -14.81 -25.87 -38.22
CA THR A 69 -14.15 -26.69 -37.18
C THR A 69 -14.88 -26.57 -35.85
N ARG A 70 -15.32 -25.36 -35.50
CA ARG A 70 -16.06 -25.08 -34.25
C ARG A 70 -17.50 -25.54 -34.28
N PHE A 71 -18.21 -25.44 -35.40
CA PHE A 71 -19.67 -25.60 -35.40
C PHE A 71 -20.17 -26.81 -36.19
N SER A 72 -19.31 -27.57 -36.87
CA SER A 72 -19.77 -28.70 -37.71
C SER A 72 -20.49 -29.80 -36.93
N TRP A 73 -20.26 -29.91 -35.62
CA TRP A 73 -20.95 -30.85 -34.74
C TRP A 73 -22.47 -30.61 -34.68
N LEU A 74 -22.95 -29.39 -34.97
CA LEU A 74 -24.38 -29.07 -35.06
C LEU A 74 -25.11 -29.82 -36.20
N LYS A 75 -24.36 -30.28 -37.20
CA LYS A 75 -24.90 -31.01 -38.36
C LYS A 75 -25.14 -32.50 -38.08
N ALA A 76 -24.80 -32.98 -36.88
CA ALA A 76 -24.99 -34.36 -36.47
C ALA A 76 -25.74 -34.45 -35.12
N PRO A 77 -26.47 -35.54 -34.86
CA PRO A 77 -27.10 -35.76 -33.56
C PRO A 77 -26.05 -35.80 -32.46
N ASN A 78 -26.31 -35.14 -31.33
CA ASN A 78 -25.43 -35.15 -30.16
C ASN A 78 -26.22 -35.00 -28.86
N ASP A 79 -25.54 -35.16 -27.72
CA ASP A 79 -26.16 -35.14 -26.39
C ASP A 79 -26.90 -33.83 -26.06
N SER A 80 -26.45 -32.71 -26.62
CA SER A 80 -27.08 -31.39 -26.43
C SER A 80 -28.15 -31.08 -27.47
N GLN A 81 -28.06 -31.70 -28.65
CA GLN A 81 -28.95 -31.48 -29.77
C GLN A 81 -29.24 -32.81 -30.50
N PRO A 82 -30.33 -33.50 -30.11
CA PRO A 82 -30.69 -34.80 -30.68
C PRO A 82 -31.10 -34.72 -32.16
N GLU A 83 -31.71 -33.60 -32.57
CA GLU A 83 -32.08 -33.33 -33.95
C GLU A 83 -31.04 -32.41 -34.62
N PRO A 84 -30.34 -32.87 -35.67
CA PRO A 84 -29.35 -32.07 -36.38
C PRO A 84 -29.90 -30.75 -36.88
N MET A 85 -29.06 -29.71 -36.84
CA MET A 85 -29.36 -28.45 -37.48
C MET A 85 -29.54 -28.64 -38.99
N SER A 86 -30.61 -28.05 -39.55
CA SER A 86 -30.84 -28.10 -40.99
C SER A 86 -29.74 -27.35 -41.76
N GLU A 87 -29.45 -27.79 -42.98
CA GLU A 87 -28.44 -27.13 -43.83
C GLU A 87 -28.75 -25.64 -44.07
N LYS A 88 -30.04 -25.31 -44.17
CA LYS A 88 -30.50 -23.92 -44.31
C LYS A 88 -30.13 -23.08 -43.08
N SER A 89 -30.46 -23.57 -41.87
CA SER A 89 -30.15 -22.87 -40.61
C SER A 89 -28.65 -22.78 -40.35
N TYR A 90 -27.89 -23.82 -40.72
CA TYR A 90 -26.43 -23.80 -40.61
C TYR A 90 -25.80 -22.75 -41.55
N SER A 91 -26.33 -22.64 -42.77
CA SER A 91 -25.90 -21.62 -43.74
C SER A 91 -26.21 -20.21 -43.23
N GLU A 92 -27.41 -19.98 -42.67
CA GLU A 92 -27.79 -18.70 -42.06
C GLU A 92 -26.86 -18.34 -40.87
N LEU A 93 -26.58 -19.29 -39.98
CA LEU A 93 -25.62 -19.11 -38.88
C LEU A 93 -24.22 -18.76 -39.40
N LYS A 94 -23.77 -19.43 -40.46
CA LYS A 94 -22.47 -19.20 -41.09
C LYS A 94 -22.36 -17.81 -41.69
N GLU A 95 -23.41 -17.32 -42.35
CA GLU A 95 -23.45 -15.95 -42.87
C GLU A 95 -23.40 -14.91 -41.73
N HIS A 96 -24.15 -15.14 -40.65
CA HIS A 96 -24.10 -14.26 -39.48
C HIS A 96 -22.72 -14.25 -38.81
N ALA A 97 -22.12 -15.41 -38.59
CA ALA A 97 -20.77 -15.52 -38.02
C ALA A 97 -19.74 -14.82 -38.91
N LYS A 98 -19.86 -14.96 -40.24
CA LYS A 98 -18.99 -14.26 -41.20
C LYS A 98 -19.11 -12.74 -41.09
N ALA A 99 -20.34 -12.23 -40.95
CA ALA A 99 -20.60 -10.80 -40.85
C ALA A 99 -20.01 -10.18 -39.56
N LEU A 100 -20.05 -10.93 -38.45
CA LEU A 100 -19.54 -10.51 -37.15
C LEU A 100 -18.02 -10.73 -36.98
N SER A 101 -17.43 -11.63 -37.76
CA SER A 101 -16.00 -11.90 -37.72
C SER A 101 -15.18 -10.69 -38.18
N PHE A 102 -14.08 -10.45 -37.47
CA PHE A 102 -13.19 -9.32 -37.72
C PHE A 102 -11.71 -9.68 -37.66
N PHE A 103 -11.38 -10.94 -37.32
CA PHE A 103 -9.99 -11.36 -37.11
C PHE A 103 -9.10 -11.15 -38.35
N ASP A 104 -9.65 -11.42 -39.54
CA ASP A 104 -9.01 -11.21 -40.84
C ASP A 104 -8.70 -9.74 -41.13
N LYS A 105 -9.36 -8.81 -40.44
CA LYS A 105 -9.19 -7.36 -40.58
C LYS A 105 -8.16 -6.78 -39.61
N LEU A 106 -7.66 -7.58 -38.66
CA LEU A 106 -6.66 -7.13 -37.69
C LEU A 106 -5.26 -7.04 -38.33
N PRO A 107 -4.34 -6.22 -37.79
CA PRO A 107 -2.94 -6.22 -38.23
C PRO A 107 -2.30 -7.61 -38.07
N VAL A 108 -1.36 -7.96 -38.97
CA VAL A 108 -0.68 -9.28 -38.97
C VAL A 108 -0.02 -9.60 -37.63
N GLY A 109 0.57 -8.59 -36.96
CA GLY A 109 1.15 -8.77 -35.63
C GLY A 109 0.12 -9.23 -34.59
N THR A 110 -1.07 -8.62 -34.59
CA THR A 110 -2.19 -8.97 -33.70
C THR A 110 -2.79 -10.33 -34.07
N GLN A 111 -2.87 -10.66 -35.37
CA GLN A 111 -3.31 -11.99 -35.79
C GLN A 111 -2.38 -13.07 -35.26
N ASN A 112 -1.06 -12.87 -35.30
CA ASN A 112 -0.10 -13.84 -34.77
C ASN A 112 -0.21 -14.03 -33.25
N GLU A 113 -0.56 -12.98 -32.51
CA GLU A 113 -0.72 -13.01 -31.05
C GLU A 113 -2.02 -13.71 -30.62
N LEU A 114 -3.11 -13.48 -31.34
CA LEU A 114 -4.44 -14.00 -31.02
C LEU A 114 -4.78 -15.30 -31.78
N ALA A 115 -3.88 -15.80 -32.63
CA ALA A 115 -4.09 -17.03 -33.39
C ALA A 115 -4.18 -18.26 -32.47
N GLY A 116 -5.07 -19.19 -32.81
CA GLY A 116 -5.23 -20.46 -32.09
C GLY A 116 -6.26 -20.37 -30.98
N GLN A 117 -5.86 -20.75 -29.76
CA GLN A 117 -6.74 -20.77 -28.59
C GLN A 117 -6.45 -19.56 -27.68
N VAL A 118 -7.51 -18.89 -27.23
CA VAL A 118 -7.49 -17.73 -26.34
C VAL A 118 -8.10 -18.10 -24.98
N TRP A 119 -7.67 -17.39 -23.93
CA TRP A 119 -8.21 -17.57 -22.58
C TRP A 119 -9.52 -16.80 -22.40
N HIS A 120 -10.52 -17.50 -21.89
CA HIS A 120 -11.83 -16.98 -21.52
C HIS A 120 -12.01 -17.09 -20.00
N CYS A 121 -12.59 -16.07 -19.40
CA CYS A 121 -12.90 -16.01 -17.99
C CYS A 121 -14.15 -15.14 -17.76
N ASP A 122 -14.77 -15.24 -16.59
CA ASP A 122 -15.85 -14.31 -16.24
C ASP A 122 -15.28 -12.89 -16.07
N PRO A 123 -15.74 -11.92 -16.87
CA PRO A 123 -15.15 -10.58 -16.87
C PRO A 123 -15.37 -9.84 -15.55
N ARG A 124 -16.44 -10.14 -14.80
CA ARG A 124 -16.68 -9.52 -13.49
C ARG A 124 -15.76 -10.10 -12.43
N GLY A 125 -15.62 -11.43 -12.40
CA GLY A 125 -14.70 -12.15 -11.51
C GLY A 125 -13.25 -11.70 -11.71
N LEU A 126 -12.81 -11.63 -12.97
CA LEU A 126 -11.48 -11.11 -13.32
C LEU A 126 -11.31 -9.67 -12.84
N MET A 127 -12.26 -8.78 -13.14
CA MET A 127 -12.17 -7.39 -12.73
C MET A 127 -12.11 -7.25 -11.21
N ILE A 128 -12.94 -7.99 -10.47
CA ILE A 128 -12.91 -8.01 -9.01
C ILE A 128 -11.55 -8.47 -8.50
N GLN A 129 -10.97 -9.51 -9.09
CA GLN A 129 -9.68 -10.05 -8.67
C GLN A 129 -8.52 -9.08 -8.96
N LEU A 130 -8.50 -8.45 -10.14
CA LEU A 130 -7.52 -7.40 -10.45
C LEU A 130 -7.68 -6.21 -9.49
N GLN A 131 -8.92 -5.85 -9.15
CA GLN A 131 -9.18 -4.78 -8.18
C GLN A 131 -8.78 -5.14 -6.75
N LYS A 132 -8.86 -6.42 -6.36
CA LYS A 132 -8.34 -6.94 -5.09
C LYS A 132 -6.80 -6.90 -5.05
N ALA A 133 -6.15 -7.21 -6.17
CA ALA A 133 -4.69 -7.21 -6.29
C ALA A 133 -4.11 -5.78 -6.41
N GLU A 134 -4.88 -4.82 -6.92
CA GLU A 134 -4.42 -3.45 -7.10
C GLU A 134 -4.41 -2.68 -5.76
N ARG A 135 -3.21 -2.52 -5.19
CA ARG A 135 -2.97 -1.55 -4.10
C ARG A 135 -3.42 -0.15 -4.53
N ARG A 136 -4.35 0.45 -3.79
CA ARG A 136 -4.84 1.82 -4.04
C ARG A 136 -4.33 2.78 -2.98
N LEU A 137 -3.72 3.89 -3.39
CA LEU A 137 -3.42 4.99 -2.49
C LEU A 137 -4.72 5.72 -2.16
N ILE A 138 -5.13 5.71 -0.88
CA ILE A 138 -6.37 6.36 -0.42
C ILE A 138 -6.10 7.61 0.40
N PHE A 139 -4.84 7.86 0.79
CA PHE A 139 -4.43 9.07 1.47
C PHE A 139 -2.92 9.27 1.39
N SER A 140 -2.49 10.53 1.24
CA SER A 140 -1.10 10.94 1.42
C SER A 140 -1.01 12.32 2.04
N THR A 141 -0.07 12.51 2.95
CA THR A 141 0.29 13.84 3.47
C THR A 141 0.88 14.74 2.38
N LYS A 142 0.93 16.05 2.64
CA LYS A 142 1.57 17.03 1.74
C LYS A 142 3.07 16.80 1.59
N ASN A 143 3.74 16.47 2.68
CA ASN A 143 5.17 16.18 2.70
C ASN A 143 5.47 14.87 1.96
N MET A 144 6.56 14.86 1.20
CA MET A 144 6.95 13.74 0.35
C MET A 144 7.62 12.62 1.16
N MET A 145 7.47 11.39 0.68
CA MET A 145 8.25 10.25 1.17
C MET A 145 9.70 10.39 0.68
N ASN A 146 10.65 9.99 1.52
CA ASN A 146 12.09 10.04 1.29
C ASN A 146 12.62 11.46 1.07
N ASP A 147 12.10 12.45 1.81
CA ASP A 147 12.57 13.83 1.73
C ASP A 147 13.86 14.04 2.53
N PHE A 148 14.99 13.74 1.91
CA PHE A 148 16.32 14.01 2.48
C PHE A 148 16.74 15.49 2.40
N THR A 149 15.85 16.38 1.92
CA THR A 149 16.14 17.82 1.75
C THR A 149 15.56 18.69 2.86
N ALA A 150 14.74 18.11 3.75
CA ALA A 150 14.21 18.77 4.93
C ALA A 150 15.32 19.28 5.87
N ASP A 151 15.04 20.31 6.68
CA ASP A 151 16.08 20.97 7.50
C ASP A 151 16.63 20.07 8.62
N ASP A 152 15.77 19.26 9.23
CA ASP A 152 16.10 18.20 10.19
C ASP A 152 16.96 17.08 9.57
N MET A 153 16.99 16.96 8.23
CA MET A 153 17.82 16.01 7.49
C MET A 153 19.19 16.57 7.09
N ARG A 154 19.47 17.85 7.35
CA ARG A 154 20.77 18.46 7.05
C ARG A 154 21.81 18.15 8.12
N TYR A 155 23.08 18.10 7.73
CA TYR A 155 24.19 17.80 8.64
C TYR A 155 25.48 18.51 8.19
N GLY A 156 26.39 18.76 9.13
CA GLY A 156 27.73 19.27 8.85
C GLY A 156 27.77 20.59 8.06
N ASP A 157 26.79 21.46 8.23
CA ASP A 157 26.58 22.67 7.42
C ASP A 157 26.71 23.97 8.22
N LEU A 158 26.64 23.91 9.55
CA LEU A 158 26.77 25.07 10.44
C LEU A 158 28.18 25.17 11.04
N SER A 159 28.69 26.40 11.10
CA SER A 159 29.86 26.76 11.91
C SER A 159 29.52 26.81 13.39
N LYS A 160 30.56 26.81 14.24
CA LYS A 160 30.41 26.97 15.70
C LYS A 160 29.68 28.27 16.04
N GLU A 161 30.02 29.36 15.36
CA GLU A 161 29.44 30.69 15.54
C GLU A 161 27.94 30.68 15.17
N GLN A 162 27.58 30.00 14.09
CA GLN A 162 26.18 29.85 13.67
C GLN A 162 25.35 29.02 14.66
N ILE A 163 25.94 27.98 15.27
CA ILE A 163 25.25 27.17 16.30
C ILE A 163 25.09 27.98 17.59
N LEU A 164 26.14 28.66 18.06
CA LEU A 164 26.07 29.53 19.24
C LEU A 164 25.11 30.73 19.06
N ALA A 165 24.82 31.12 17.82
CA ALA A 165 23.85 32.16 17.52
C ALA A 165 22.39 31.70 17.68
N GLN A 166 22.13 30.39 17.71
CA GLN A 166 20.80 29.81 17.97
C GLN A 166 20.40 30.01 19.44
N GLY A 167 19.10 29.87 19.72
CA GLY A 167 18.49 30.07 21.04
C GLY A 167 17.77 31.42 21.15
N LYS A 168 16.43 31.39 21.13
CA LYS A 168 15.57 32.58 21.24
C LYS A 168 15.11 32.87 22.66
N LEU A 169 14.94 31.84 23.51
CA LEU A 169 14.39 32.00 24.86
C LEU A 169 15.41 32.56 25.87
N ASN A 170 16.69 32.52 25.52
CA ASN A 170 17.77 32.76 26.47
C ASN A 170 18.45 34.13 26.32
N ARG A 171 17.73 35.11 25.78
CA ARG A 171 18.18 36.51 25.67
C ARG A 171 17.82 37.23 26.95
N VAL A 172 18.78 37.39 27.86
CA VAL A 172 18.61 38.15 29.09
C VAL A 172 19.26 39.51 28.89
N ASN A 173 18.47 40.59 28.98
CA ASN A 173 19.03 41.94 28.97
C ASN A 173 19.40 42.34 30.40
N ILE A 174 20.69 42.54 30.65
CA ILE A 174 21.20 43.01 31.94
C ILE A 174 21.98 44.30 31.66
N PHE A 175 21.54 45.42 32.23
CA PHE A 175 22.16 46.75 32.06
C PHE A 175 22.32 47.24 30.61
N GLY A 176 21.45 46.82 29.70
CA GLY A 176 21.51 47.24 28.29
C GLY A 176 22.37 46.34 27.40
N GLU A 177 23.04 45.33 27.97
CA GLU A 177 23.76 44.29 27.24
C GLU A 177 22.91 43.00 27.17
N GLU A 178 22.84 42.42 25.97
CA GLU A 178 22.08 41.19 25.69
C GLU A 178 22.98 39.96 25.93
N PHE A 179 22.75 39.25 27.03
CA PHE A 179 23.43 37.98 27.34
C PHE A 179 22.63 36.81 26.77
N LYS A 180 23.32 35.89 26.09
CA LYS A 180 22.75 34.64 25.58
C LYS A 180 23.21 33.45 26.42
N ILE A 181 22.28 32.74 27.04
CA ILE A 181 22.57 31.53 27.82
C ILE A 181 22.12 30.29 27.02
N ASN A 182 22.98 29.68 26.21
CA ASN A 182 22.67 28.37 25.59
C ASN A 182 23.54 27.26 26.18
N LEU A 183 23.04 26.01 26.14
CA LEU A 183 23.75 24.85 26.68
C LEU A 183 24.65 24.15 25.64
N PHE A 184 24.98 24.85 24.54
CA PHE A 184 25.92 24.35 23.54
C PHE A 184 27.34 24.33 24.11
N ASN A 185 27.79 23.15 24.52
CA ASN A 185 29.12 22.96 25.08
C ASN A 185 30.07 22.33 24.05
N PHE A 186 30.85 23.17 23.37
CA PHE A 186 31.87 22.75 22.39
C PHE A 186 33.18 22.23 23.02
N ASN A 187 33.31 22.25 24.35
CA ASN A 187 34.46 21.66 25.03
C ASN A 187 34.28 20.15 25.22
N LYS A 188 33.08 19.63 24.98
CA LYS A 188 32.81 18.19 24.96
C LYS A 188 33.44 17.55 23.72
N THR A 189 34.05 16.40 23.93
CA THR A 189 34.42 15.44 22.89
C THR A 189 33.17 14.84 22.24
N VAL A 190 33.37 14.21 21.08
CA VAL A 190 32.31 13.46 20.38
C VAL A 190 31.70 12.40 21.30
N ASP A 191 32.53 11.66 22.05
CA ASP A 191 32.07 10.62 22.97
C ASP A 191 31.26 11.19 24.13
N GLU A 192 31.63 12.35 24.68
CA GLU A 192 30.84 13.02 25.73
C GLU A 192 29.51 13.56 25.23
N HIS A 193 29.43 13.95 23.95
CA HIS A 193 28.15 14.29 23.32
C HIS A 193 27.28 13.05 23.13
N PHE A 194 27.84 11.92 22.69
CA PHE A 194 27.11 10.66 22.61
C PHE A 194 26.69 10.15 23.99
N ALA A 195 27.52 10.27 25.02
CA ALA A 195 27.14 9.95 26.40
C ALA A 195 25.95 10.79 26.89
N SER A 196 25.83 12.04 26.39
CA SER A 196 24.66 12.88 26.64
C SER A 196 23.39 12.31 25.97
N MET A 197 23.50 11.74 24.76
CA MET A 197 22.39 11.07 24.10
C MET A 197 22.06 9.72 24.74
N ASP A 198 23.06 8.97 25.18
CA ASP A 198 22.88 7.70 25.91
C ASP A 198 22.16 7.98 27.25
N SER A 199 22.50 9.07 27.93
CA SER A 199 21.78 9.52 29.12
C SER A 199 20.33 9.86 28.81
N MET A 200 20.05 10.56 27.70
CA MET A 200 18.68 10.83 27.27
C MET A 200 17.91 9.52 27.07
N ALA A 201 18.45 8.61 26.28
CA ALA A 201 17.84 7.31 26.03
C ALA A 201 17.58 6.52 27.32
N PHE A 202 18.50 6.54 28.28
CA PHE A 202 18.31 5.89 29.58
C PHE A 202 17.14 6.48 30.38
N TRP A 203 16.99 7.80 30.40
CA TRP A 203 15.94 8.47 31.17
C TRP A 203 14.56 8.40 30.53
N THR A 204 14.49 8.23 29.21
CA THR A 204 13.24 8.30 28.45
C THR A 204 12.79 6.92 27.99
N ALA A 205 13.69 5.97 27.76
CA ALA A 205 13.33 4.69 27.18
C ALA A 205 13.20 3.61 28.24
N SER A 206 11.95 3.28 28.59
CA SER A 206 11.62 2.15 29.45
C SER A 206 10.61 1.20 28.78
N GLY A 207 10.57 -0.06 29.24
CA GLY A 207 9.65 -1.06 28.69
C GLY A 207 10.09 -1.63 27.35
N GLU A 208 9.12 -2.18 26.61
CA GLU A 208 9.37 -3.02 25.44
C GLU A 208 10.06 -2.30 24.27
N PHE A 209 9.78 -1.01 24.09
CA PHE A 209 10.34 -0.22 22.99
C PHE A 209 11.68 0.43 23.34
N ALA A 210 12.20 0.24 24.56
CA ALA A 210 13.48 0.79 24.98
C ALA A 210 14.67 0.44 24.07
N PRO A 211 14.77 -0.77 23.49
CA PRO A 211 15.84 -1.08 22.54
C PRO A 211 15.80 -0.24 21.24
N LEU A 212 14.65 0.33 20.87
CA LEU A 212 14.50 1.07 19.61
C LEU A 212 15.37 2.34 19.59
N ILE A 213 15.39 3.12 20.67
CA ILE A 213 16.24 4.32 20.75
C ILE A 213 17.73 3.94 20.69
N GLN A 214 18.12 2.81 21.29
CA GLN A 214 19.51 2.34 21.27
C GLN A 214 19.93 1.98 19.84
N ILE A 215 19.08 1.29 19.09
CA ILE A 215 19.31 0.96 17.68
C ILE A 215 19.47 2.23 16.84
N MET A 216 18.63 3.24 17.08
CA MET A 216 18.71 4.55 16.39
C MET A 216 20.01 5.29 16.73
N LEU A 217 20.40 5.33 18.00
CA LEU A 217 21.67 5.95 18.45
C LEU A 217 22.89 5.24 17.88
N GLU A 218 22.88 3.90 17.84
CA GLU A 218 23.96 3.13 17.22
C GLU A 218 24.09 3.44 15.73
N LYS A 219 22.98 3.52 15.00
CA LYS A 219 22.98 3.91 13.59
C LYS A 219 23.52 5.33 13.39
N PHE A 220 23.11 6.26 14.25
CA PHE A 220 23.61 7.64 14.24
C PHE A 220 25.12 7.68 14.50
N ARG A 221 25.61 6.94 15.51
CA ARG A 221 27.03 6.82 15.87
C ARG A 221 27.88 6.20 14.75
N LYS A 222 27.33 5.25 14.00
CA LYS A 222 27.96 4.68 12.79
C LYS A 222 27.97 5.63 11.58
N ASN A 223 27.26 6.77 11.67
CA ASN A 223 27.21 7.80 10.64
C ASN A 223 26.69 7.28 9.28
N GLU A 224 25.75 6.35 9.29
CA GLU A 224 25.26 5.69 8.08
C GLU A 224 24.27 6.55 7.27
N GLY A 225 23.44 7.34 7.95
CA GLY A 225 22.30 8.03 7.33
C GLY A 225 21.29 7.06 6.69
N GLY A 226 20.54 7.55 5.69
CA GLY A 226 19.64 6.74 4.88
C GLY A 226 18.29 6.48 5.54
N VAL A 227 17.74 5.26 5.39
CA VAL A 227 16.44 4.86 5.97
C VAL A 227 16.66 3.71 6.95
N LEU A 228 16.18 3.88 8.19
CA LEU A 228 16.07 2.83 9.19
C LEU A 228 14.68 2.17 9.09
N ARG A 229 14.67 0.84 9.07
CA ARG A 229 13.47 0.00 9.18
C ARG A 229 13.70 -1.01 10.29
N HIS A 230 12.73 -1.18 11.17
CA HIS A 230 12.86 -2.14 12.27
C HIS A 230 11.48 -2.64 12.73
N GLU A 231 11.39 -3.90 13.14
CA GLU A 231 10.12 -4.49 13.56
C GLU A 231 9.55 -3.85 14.83
N LEU A 232 10.40 -3.39 15.75
CA LEU A 232 9.94 -2.63 16.92
C LEU A 232 9.26 -1.30 16.53
N LEU A 233 9.69 -0.67 15.44
CA LEU A 233 9.06 0.54 14.92
C LEU A 233 7.67 0.22 14.34
N ASN A 234 7.56 -0.85 13.55
CA ASN A 234 6.27 -1.35 13.05
C ASN A 234 5.32 -1.67 14.21
N LYS A 235 5.81 -2.39 15.21
CA LYS A 235 5.05 -2.79 16.39
C LYS A 235 4.60 -1.58 17.22
N ALA A 236 5.47 -0.60 17.44
CA ALA A 236 5.14 0.62 18.17
C ALA A 236 3.96 1.35 17.55
N PHE A 237 3.99 1.58 16.24
CA PHE A 237 2.86 2.18 15.54
C PHE A 237 1.62 1.30 15.57
N LEU A 238 1.76 0.00 15.33
CA LEU A 238 0.64 -0.95 15.30
C LEU A 238 -0.13 -0.98 16.64
N GLU A 239 0.58 -0.89 17.76
CA GLU A 239 -0.01 -0.99 19.09
C GLU A 239 -0.48 0.35 19.66
N HIS A 240 -0.02 1.47 19.10
CA HIS A 240 -0.32 2.80 19.62
C HIS A 240 -1.81 3.14 19.56
N LYS A 241 -2.27 3.85 20.59
CA LYS A 241 -3.68 4.24 20.72
C LYS A 241 -4.13 5.16 19.58
N THR A 242 -3.30 6.12 19.17
CA THR A 242 -3.65 7.05 18.10
C THR A 242 -3.81 6.34 16.75
N THR A 243 -2.97 5.32 16.49
CA THR A 243 -3.12 4.47 15.30
C THR A 243 -4.45 3.72 15.31
N LYS A 244 -4.82 3.13 16.45
CA LYS A 244 -6.10 2.41 16.59
C LYS A 244 -7.30 3.33 16.40
N GLU A 245 -7.24 4.55 16.92
CA GLU A 245 -8.26 5.59 16.72
C GLU A 245 -8.34 6.02 15.24
N CYS A 246 -7.20 6.26 14.60
CA CYS A 246 -7.09 6.57 13.17
C CYS A 246 -7.76 5.48 12.31
N VAL A 247 -7.37 4.22 12.50
CA VAL A 247 -7.94 3.06 11.78
C VAL A 247 -9.45 2.95 12.00
N ASN A 248 -9.93 3.19 13.22
CA ASN A 248 -11.36 3.15 13.53
C ASN A 248 -12.15 4.26 12.82
N THR A 249 -11.58 5.47 12.70
CA THR A 249 -12.20 6.56 11.94
C THR A 249 -12.24 6.25 10.45
N ILE A 250 -11.15 5.75 9.86
CA ILE A 250 -11.12 5.31 8.45
C ILE A 250 -12.16 4.22 8.20
N LYS A 251 -12.26 3.23 9.10
CA LYS A 251 -13.29 2.19 9.05
C LYS A 251 -14.69 2.80 8.99
N LYS A 252 -15.01 3.77 9.86
CA LYS A 252 -16.33 4.42 9.87
C LYS A 252 -16.63 5.18 8.58
N ILE A 253 -15.65 5.90 8.03
CA ILE A 253 -15.77 6.58 6.72
C ILE A 253 -16.10 5.56 5.62
N MET A 254 -15.30 4.50 5.51
CA MET A 254 -15.51 3.45 4.51
C MET A 254 -16.87 2.76 4.68
N GLN A 255 -17.29 2.49 5.92
CA GLN A 255 -18.63 1.96 6.21
C GLN A 255 -19.74 2.88 5.71
N GLN A 256 -19.69 4.18 6.02
CA GLN A 256 -20.70 5.14 5.60
C GLN A 256 -20.82 5.21 4.07
N ILE A 257 -19.68 5.22 3.37
CA ILE A 257 -19.65 5.24 1.90
C ILE A 257 -20.15 3.91 1.34
N PHE A 258 -19.77 2.79 1.93
CA PHE A 258 -20.21 1.46 1.52
C PHE A 258 -21.74 1.31 1.62
N TYR A 259 -22.34 1.72 2.74
CA TYR A 259 -23.81 1.72 2.90
C TYR A 259 -24.49 2.71 1.94
N GLY A 260 -23.89 3.88 1.72
CA GLY A 260 -24.41 4.87 0.77
C GLY A 260 -24.38 4.41 -0.69
N ASN A 261 -23.47 3.50 -1.06
CA ASN A 261 -23.36 2.88 -2.38
C ASN A 261 -24.07 1.51 -2.44
N GLU A 262 -25.13 1.32 -1.65
CA GLU A 262 -25.95 0.10 -1.65
C GLU A 262 -25.14 -1.19 -1.38
N CYS A 263 -24.06 -1.08 -0.58
CA CYS A 263 -23.16 -2.17 -0.24
C CYS A 263 -22.49 -2.83 -1.46
N ASN A 264 -22.14 -2.02 -2.46
CA ASN A 264 -21.44 -2.47 -3.66
C ASN A 264 -19.94 -2.13 -3.61
N VAL A 265 -19.17 -2.64 -4.58
CA VAL A 265 -17.74 -2.34 -4.73
C VAL A 265 -17.54 -0.82 -4.91
N PHE A 266 -16.50 -0.28 -4.27
CA PHE A 266 -16.14 1.13 -4.41
C PHE A 266 -15.75 1.48 -5.86
N LYS A 267 -16.34 2.55 -6.37
CA LYS A 267 -16.05 3.15 -7.69
C LYS A 267 -15.09 4.33 -7.55
N GLY A 268 -14.61 4.87 -8.66
CA GLY A 268 -13.66 6.00 -8.66
C GLY A 268 -14.11 7.18 -7.79
N ASN A 269 -15.39 7.57 -7.85
CA ASN A 269 -15.93 8.65 -7.04
C ASN A 269 -15.93 8.33 -5.54
N ASP A 270 -16.12 7.07 -5.15
CA ASP A 270 -16.07 6.65 -3.76
C ASP A 270 -14.65 6.80 -3.20
N PHE A 271 -13.62 6.48 -3.99
CA PHE A 271 -12.22 6.67 -3.57
C PHE A 271 -11.84 8.13 -3.40
N ILE A 272 -12.35 9.01 -4.29
CA ILE A 272 -12.17 10.46 -4.14
C ILE A 272 -12.79 10.92 -2.82
N LYS A 273 -14.02 10.47 -2.54
CA LYS A 273 -14.70 10.80 -1.29
C LYS A 273 -13.97 10.26 -0.05
N ILE A 274 -13.54 8.99 -0.08
CA ILE A 274 -12.73 8.38 0.99
C ILE A 274 -11.48 9.24 1.25
N THR A 275 -10.78 9.64 0.19
CA THR A 275 -9.55 10.44 0.33
C THR A 275 -9.82 11.80 1.00
N LEU A 276 -10.90 12.48 0.59
CA LEU A 276 -11.31 13.76 1.16
C LEU A 276 -11.76 13.62 2.61
N ASP A 277 -12.62 12.64 2.91
CA ASP A 277 -13.15 12.39 4.25
C ASP A 277 -12.02 11.99 5.22
N ILE A 278 -11.01 11.21 4.75
CA ILE A 278 -9.81 10.93 5.55
C ILE A 278 -9.05 12.23 5.85
N ALA A 279 -8.81 13.06 4.84
CA ALA A 279 -8.07 14.31 5.02
C ALA A 279 -8.75 15.31 5.97
N GLU A 280 -10.09 15.29 6.04
CA GLU A 280 -10.86 16.16 6.91
C GLU A 280 -11.04 15.60 8.33
N GLN A 281 -11.29 14.30 8.47
CA GLN A 281 -11.78 13.72 9.73
C GLN A 281 -10.73 12.90 10.49
N VAL A 282 -9.64 12.46 9.84
CA VAL A 282 -8.66 11.56 10.44
C VAL A 282 -7.51 12.34 11.07
N THR A 283 -7.28 12.09 12.35
CA THR A 283 -6.01 12.44 12.99
C THR A 283 -5.01 11.32 12.74
N LEU A 284 -3.88 11.65 12.12
CA LEU A 284 -2.84 10.67 11.81
C LEU A 284 -2.18 10.14 13.09
N PRO A 285 -1.60 8.92 13.03
CA PRO A 285 -0.84 8.37 14.15
C PRO A 285 0.25 9.36 14.57
N LYS A 286 0.31 9.65 15.85
CA LYS A 286 1.35 10.50 16.44
C LYS A 286 1.67 10.01 17.84
N PHE A 287 2.91 10.18 18.23
CA PHE A 287 3.31 10.00 19.61
C PHE A 287 3.30 11.37 20.27
N THR A 288 3.13 11.40 21.58
CA THR A 288 3.00 12.63 22.37
C THR A 288 4.05 12.67 23.46
N ASP A 289 4.16 13.80 24.16
CA ASP A 289 5.12 13.95 25.26
C ASP A 289 4.89 12.94 26.41
N PHE A 290 3.69 12.34 26.52
CA PHE A 290 3.43 11.22 27.45
C PHE A 290 4.11 9.92 27.02
N ASP A 291 4.38 9.74 25.73
CA ASP A 291 5.11 8.60 25.17
C ASP A 291 6.63 8.76 25.33
N TRP A 292 7.11 9.83 25.97
CA TRP A 292 8.54 9.98 26.26
C TRP A 292 9.02 8.98 27.31
N PHE A 293 8.17 8.44 28.16
CA PHE A 293 8.57 7.51 29.22
C PHE A 293 8.83 6.07 28.73
N ASN A 294 8.37 5.73 27.52
CA ASN A 294 8.67 4.44 26.87
C ASN A 294 9.66 4.56 25.69
N GLY A 295 10.27 5.75 25.53
CA GLY A 295 11.24 6.07 24.51
C GLY A 295 10.64 6.44 23.16
N LEU A 296 9.35 6.16 22.93
CA LEU A 296 8.74 6.31 21.61
C LEU A 296 8.62 7.77 21.18
N GLY A 297 8.27 8.66 22.10
CA GLY A 297 8.16 10.09 21.79
C GLY A 297 9.49 10.79 21.48
N ILE A 298 10.64 10.16 21.77
CA ILE A 298 11.96 10.65 21.31
C ILE A 298 12.35 10.04 19.96
N THR A 299 11.99 8.79 19.73
CA THR A 299 12.29 8.10 18.47
C THR A 299 11.39 8.51 17.31
N ILE A 300 10.15 8.91 17.64
CA ILE A 300 9.07 9.24 16.72
C ILE A 300 8.26 10.31 17.44
N HIS A 301 8.49 11.60 17.19
CA HIS A 301 7.78 12.68 17.92
C HIS A 301 6.52 13.09 17.16
N ASP A 302 6.62 13.26 15.84
CA ASP A 302 5.50 13.49 14.91
C ASP A 302 5.63 12.53 13.71
N THR A 303 4.79 12.68 12.69
CA THR A 303 4.97 11.95 11.42
C THR A 303 5.21 12.94 10.29
N TYR A 304 6.43 12.91 9.73
CA TYR A 304 6.80 13.78 8.62
C TYR A 304 5.98 13.49 7.35
N SER A 305 5.88 12.22 6.95
CA SER A 305 5.12 11.79 5.77
C SER A 305 4.34 10.52 6.04
N THR A 306 3.07 10.47 5.62
CA THR A 306 2.22 9.28 5.74
C THR A 306 1.54 8.98 4.41
N LYS A 307 1.54 7.71 4.02
CA LYS A 307 0.71 7.15 2.96
C LYS A 307 -0.13 6.01 3.51
N ILE A 308 -1.42 6.01 3.16
CA ILE A 308 -2.35 4.94 3.51
C ILE A 308 -2.84 4.31 2.23
N TYR A 309 -2.74 2.99 2.18
CA TYR A 309 -3.15 2.19 1.05
C TYR A 309 -4.29 1.26 1.43
N LEU A 310 -5.24 1.08 0.51
CA LEU A 310 -6.16 -0.04 0.50
C LEU A 310 -5.51 -1.15 -0.33
N ASP A 311 -5.02 -2.18 0.35
CA ASP A 311 -4.31 -3.29 -0.27
C ASP A 311 -5.23 -4.47 -0.64
N ASP A 312 -6.37 -4.61 0.03
CA ASP A 312 -7.35 -5.66 -0.19
C ASP A 312 -8.74 -5.15 0.18
N PHE A 313 -9.75 -5.54 -0.58
CA PHE A 313 -11.15 -5.23 -0.34
C PHE A 313 -12.05 -6.38 -0.81
N GLU A 314 -12.75 -6.98 0.14
CA GLU A 314 -13.65 -8.10 -0.07
C GLU A 314 -15.04 -7.78 0.47
N ILE A 315 -16.06 -8.13 -0.30
CA ILE A 315 -17.46 -8.08 0.14
C ILE A 315 -17.86 -9.48 0.56
N MET A 316 -18.30 -9.60 1.81
CA MET A 316 -18.82 -10.85 2.37
C MET A 316 -20.34 -10.76 2.39
N GLU A 317 -21.00 -11.73 1.74
CA GLU A 317 -22.45 -11.86 1.77
C GLU A 317 -22.84 -13.00 2.70
N THR A 318 -23.67 -12.69 3.71
CA THR A 318 -24.31 -13.71 4.54
C THR A 318 -25.79 -13.75 4.21
N GLU A 319 -26.24 -14.84 3.60
CA GLU A 319 -27.65 -15.11 3.39
C GLU A 319 -28.26 -15.79 4.63
N THR A 320 -29.24 -15.16 5.25
CA THR A 320 -30.15 -15.82 6.18
C THR A 320 -31.57 -15.79 5.61
N VAL A 321 -32.40 -16.74 6.05
CA VAL A 321 -33.81 -16.93 5.59
C VAL A 321 -34.64 -15.63 5.66
N SER A 322 -34.22 -14.64 6.45
CA SER A 322 -34.93 -13.38 6.66
C SER A 322 -34.15 -12.10 6.30
N SER A 323 -32.88 -12.17 5.84
CA SER A 323 -32.13 -10.97 5.42
C SER A 323 -30.89 -11.28 4.58
N ARG A 324 -30.62 -10.47 3.54
CA ARG A 324 -29.30 -10.37 2.91
C ARG A 324 -28.50 -9.28 3.60
N ARG A 325 -27.42 -9.64 4.30
CA ARG A 325 -26.46 -8.68 4.85
C ARG A 325 -25.15 -8.78 4.09
N LYS A 326 -24.75 -7.65 3.50
CA LYS A 326 -23.41 -7.46 2.93
C LYS A 326 -22.54 -6.75 3.96
N LYS A 327 -21.35 -7.28 4.16
CA LYS A 327 -20.26 -6.66 4.94
C LYS A 327 -19.06 -6.50 4.04
N PHE A 328 -18.11 -5.69 4.45
CA PHE A 328 -16.80 -5.70 3.80
C PHE A 328 -15.70 -6.08 4.78
N LYS A 329 -14.64 -6.65 4.23
CA LYS A 329 -13.35 -6.84 4.88
C LYS A 329 -12.30 -6.16 4.03
N ALA A 330 -11.45 -5.36 4.65
CA ALA A 330 -10.42 -4.60 3.94
C ALA A 330 -9.10 -4.62 4.67
N ARG A 331 -8.00 -4.60 3.91
CA ARG A 331 -6.64 -4.46 4.45
C ARG A 331 -6.11 -3.06 4.18
N LEU A 332 -5.90 -2.30 5.24
CA LEU A 332 -5.24 -1.00 5.19
C LEU A 332 -3.76 -1.16 5.48
N THR A 333 -2.90 -0.60 4.64
CA THR A 333 -1.45 -0.56 4.86
C THR A 333 -1.00 0.87 5.06
N PHE A 334 -0.33 1.12 6.16
CA PHE A 334 0.28 2.41 6.47
C PHE A 334 1.77 2.33 6.11
N GLN A 335 2.25 3.37 5.45
CA GLN A 335 3.66 3.66 5.31
C GLN A 335 3.88 5.03 5.92
N ILE A 336 4.66 5.08 7.00
CA ILE A 336 4.89 6.30 7.77
C ILE A 336 6.38 6.54 7.84
N GLN A 337 6.79 7.79 7.60
CA GLN A 337 8.14 8.24 7.73
C GLN A 337 8.22 9.42 8.69
N ASP A 338 9.24 9.39 9.55
CA ASP A 338 9.65 10.49 10.40
C ASP A 338 11.18 10.67 10.30
N HIS A 339 11.70 11.80 10.76
CA HIS A 339 13.13 12.10 10.70
C HIS A 339 13.80 11.93 12.06
N PHE A 340 14.87 11.15 12.10
CA PHE A 340 15.79 11.15 13.23
C PHE A 340 16.84 12.24 13.01
N GLY A 341 16.45 13.48 13.28
CA GLY A 341 17.30 14.65 13.16
C GLY A 341 16.63 15.87 13.79
N LEU A 342 17.40 16.93 13.99
CA LEU A 342 16.92 18.17 14.59
C LEU A 342 17.02 19.33 13.61
N ASP A 343 15.91 20.04 13.40
CA ASP A 343 15.90 21.27 12.63
C ASP A 343 16.24 22.50 13.53
N ILE A 344 16.41 23.66 12.91
CA ILE A 344 16.68 24.91 13.64
C ILE A 344 15.46 25.36 14.48
N ALA A 345 14.23 25.03 14.06
CA ALA A 345 12.99 25.42 14.73
C ALA A 345 12.67 24.54 15.96
N ASP A 346 13.19 23.32 16.01
CA ASP A 346 13.09 22.39 17.13
C ASP A 346 13.85 22.93 18.33
N LEU A 347 15.02 23.51 18.08
CA LEU A 347 15.71 24.26 19.12
C LEU A 347 15.01 25.59 19.37
N ASN A 348 14.82 26.43 18.35
CA ASN A 348 14.46 27.83 18.58
C ASN A 348 13.01 28.05 19.08
N GLY A 349 12.84 28.55 20.31
CA GLY A 349 11.57 28.97 20.92
C GLY A 349 10.93 27.90 21.80
N LYS A 350 11.60 26.77 22.03
CA LYS A 350 11.09 25.64 22.84
C LYS A 350 12.03 25.32 24.01
N ILE A 351 11.56 24.53 24.98
CA ILE A 351 12.38 24.11 26.15
C ILE A 351 13.63 23.30 25.74
N PHE A 352 13.67 22.82 24.49
CA PHE A 352 14.79 22.08 23.91
C PHE A 352 16.11 22.89 23.87
N GLU A 353 16.08 24.23 23.79
CA GLU A 353 17.28 25.09 23.91
C GLU A 353 17.97 24.98 25.27
N LEU A 354 17.22 24.56 26.29
CA LEU A 354 17.64 24.42 27.67
C LEU A 354 17.94 22.96 28.05
N SER A 355 18.00 22.06 27.06
CA SER A 355 18.34 20.66 27.29
C SER A 355 19.76 20.34 26.80
N PRO A 356 20.67 19.90 27.69
CA PRO A 356 22.00 19.43 27.30
C PRO A 356 21.97 18.28 26.29
N TRP A 357 20.90 17.46 26.30
CA TRP A 357 20.71 16.34 25.40
C TRP A 357 20.50 16.81 23.95
N PHE A 358 19.53 17.69 23.74
CA PHE A 358 19.22 18.24 22.41
C PHE A 358 20.35 19.14 21.89
N CYS A 359 21.01 19.92 22.77
CA CYS A 359 22.20 20.68 22.37
C CYS A 359 23.35 19.76 21.90
N SER A 360 23.56 18.62 22.55
CA SER A 360 24.61 17.66 22.14
C SER A 360 24.26 16.98 20.82
N TRP A 361 23.01 16.56 20.64
CA TRP A 361 22.53 16.00 19.37
C TRP A 361 22.70 17.00 18.22
N PHE A 362 22.26 18.24 18.39
CA PHE A 362 22.39 19.26 17.34
C PHE A 362 23.85 19.58 16.99
N ILE A 363 24.76 19.60 17.98
CA ILE A 363 26.20 19.74 17.72
C ILE A 363 26.72 18.55 16.90
N LEU A 364 26.42 17.31 17.31
CA LEU A 364 26.84 16.11 16.57
C LEU A 364 26.37 16.16 15.11
N GLN A 365 25.12 16.55 14.88
CA GLN A 365 24.51 16.57 13.55
C GLN A 365 25.00 17.76 12.70
N ARG A 366 24.81 18.99 13.16
CA ARG A 366 24.89 20.19 12.29
C ARG A 366 26.29 20.81 12.25
N TYR A 367 27.15 20.54 13.24
CA TYR A 367 28.47 21.15 13.28
C TYR A 367 29.36 20.60 12.16
N ARG A 368 29.91 21.49 11.33
CA ARG A 368 30.78 21.15 10.19
C ARG A 368 31.90 20.17 10.51
N SER A 369 32.48 20.25 11.70
CA SER A 369 33.61 19.38 12.08
C SER A 369 33.18 17.97 12.51
N TYR A 370 31.89 17.74 12.80
CA TYR A 370 31.35 16.44 13.20
C TYR A 370 30.49 15.82 12.10
N GLY A 371 29.41 16.50 11.71
CA GLY A 371 28.59 16.12 10.55
C GLY A 371 27.99 14.72 10.60
N PHE A 372 27.54 14.25 11.76
CA PHE A 372 26.84 12.97 11.87
C PHE A 372 25.50 13.03 11.13
N LYS A 373 25.25 12.03 10.30
CA LYS A 373 24.12 11.99 9.36
C LYS A 373 22.82 11.60 10.05
N PRO A 374 21.77 12.44 9.99
CA PRO A 374 20.42 12.03 10.35
C PRO A 374 19.91 10.99 9.34
N PHE A 375 18.80 10.35 9.67
CA PHE A 375 18.18 9.33 8.84
C PHE A 375 16.66 9.34 8.98
N ILE A 376 16.00 8.74 8.01
CA ILE A 376 14.55 8.57 8.02
C ILE A 376 14.21 7.29 8.77
N ASN A 377 13.25 7.36 9.68
CA ASN A 377 12.62 6.19 10.29
C ASN A 377 11.39 5.83 9.46
N GLU A 378 11.39 4.65 8.84
CA GLU A 378 10.23 4.16 8.07
C GLU A 378 9.55 2.98 8.76
N SER A 379 8.25 3.17 9.02
CA SER A 379 7.34 2.15 9.52
C SER A 379 6.39 1.70 8.42
N LYS A 380 6.19 0.38 8.30
CA LYS A 380 5.21 -0.20 7.38
C LYS A 380 4.46 -1.33 8.04
N PHE A 381 3.17 -1.14 8.26
CA PHE A 381 2.29 -2.09 8.95
C PHE A 381 0.89 -2.10 8.34
N SER A 382 0.11 -3.14 8.65
CA SER A 382 -1.21 -3.33 8.06
C SER A 382 -2.26 -3.69 9.12
N PHE A 383 -3.50 -3.25 8.88
CA PHE A 383 -4.68 -3.57 9.66
C PHE A 383 -5.75 -4.22 8.79
N TRP A 384 -6.40 -5.24 9.33
CA TRP A 384 -7.68 -5.70 8.82
C TRP A 384 -8.80 -4.93 9.47
N ILE A 385 -9.71 -4.41 8.66
CA ILE A 385 -10.96 -3.80 9.12
C ILE A 385 -12.13 -4.57 8.55
N GLU A 386 -13.18 -4.71 9.35
CA GLU A 386 -14.45 -5.34 8.94
C GLU A 386 -15.58 -4.38 9.25
N GLY A 387 -16.49 -4.16 8.31
CA GLY A 387 -17.51 -3.12 8.41
C GLY A 387 -18.91 -3.48 7.95
#